data_AF-A0AAV2ATZ3-F1
#
_entry.id   AF-A0AAV2ATZ3-F1
#
_cell.length_a   1.000
_cell.length_b   1.000
_cell.length_c   1.000
_cell.angle_alpha   90.00
_cell.angle_beta   90.00
_cell.angle_gamma   90.00
#
_symmetry.space_group_name_H-M   'P 1'
#
loop_
_entity.id
_entity.type
_entity.pdbx_description
1 polymer ?
#
loop_
_entity_poly.entity_id
_entity_poly.type
_entity_poly.pdbx_seq_one_letter_code
_entity_poly.pdbx_strand_id
1 'polypeptide(L)'
;MNPTLGSKLSVKERTELEKYIKFLVFKMSQVIVQSRFGEKNHSRPSRRSSLHDWFNLAIEDNAEIQAKAKEAISKVQLLKDFCICTEILLKTADGDTLVLETWSLSMNTADFISDTPYVAYTSLASVYCRMTLLLKSIISVTRITPAFKLSTCQSADTYVILFRIYPGEPQKPPFADCDGENDIGAFFRECQSAPPLASFSVQPTLEEQVTDITTQLVKFETSMNEFDSFVDSICHLDVAK
;
A
#
# COMPACT_ATOMS: atom_id res chain seq x y z
N MET A 1 26.97 23.61 9.19
CA MET A 1 26.92 22.13 9.25
C MET A 1 25.46 21.74 9.34
N ASN A 2 24.89 21.11 8.31
CA ASN A 2 23.48 20.75 8.29
C ASN A 2 23.22 19.59 9.27
N PRO A 3 22.17 19.64 10.09
CA PRO A 3 21.83 18.54 10.99
C PRO A 3 21.40 17.35 10.14
N THR A 4 22.19 16.28 10.17
CA THR A 4 21.77 14.97 9.68
C THR A 4 20.62 14.47 10.57
N LEU A 5 19.72 13.64 10.03
CA LEU A 5 18.64 12.93 10.74
C LEU A 5 19.11 12.35 12.11
N GLY A 6 20.41 12.07 12.19
CA GLY A 6 21.36 12.17 13.32
C GLY A 6 21.02 12.89 14.64
N SER A 7 20.27 13.99 14.64
CA SER A 7 20.24 14.87 15.83
C SER A 7 18.94 14.90 16.65
N LYS A 8 17.77 14.50 16.11
CA LYS A 8 16.47 14.58 16.85
C LYS A 8 16.01 13.28 17.52
N LEU A 9 16.37 12.11 16.98
CA LEU A 9 15.98 10.80 17.54
C LEU A 9 16.98 10.31 18.59
N SER A 10 16.50 9.68 19.66
CA SER A 10 17.34 8.99 20.64
C SER A 10 18.11 7.82 19.99
N VAL A 11 19.22 7.40 20.61
CA VAL A 11 20.01 6.26 20.12
C VAL A 11 19.15 4.99 20.02
N LYS A 12 18.23 4.79 20.96
CA LYS A 12 17.32 3.64 20.99
C LYS A 12 16.34 3.66 19.81
N GLU A 13 15.71 4.80 19.54
CA GLU A 13 14.82 4.97 18.38
C GLU A 13 15.59 4.81 17.07
N ARG A 14 16.85 5.27 17.07
CA ARG A 14 17.94 4.96 16.13
C ARG A 14 17.89 3.53 15.62
N THR A 15 18.31 2.67 16.54
CA THR A 15 18.50 1.25 16.31
C THR A 15 17.20 0.55 15.94
N GLU A 16 16.08 0.91 16.57
CA GLU A 16 14.80 0.28 16.26
C GLU A 16 14.26 0.68 14.88
N LEU A 17 14.39 1.95 14.47
CA LEU A 17 13.99 2.38 13.13
C LEU A 17 14.83 1.69 12.05
N GLU A 18 16.15 1.60 12.26
CA GLU A 18 17.05 0.88 11.34
C GLU A 18 16.65 -0.60 11.22
N LYS A 19 16.25 -1.22 12.34
CA LYS A 19 15.70 -2.58 12.36
C LYS A 19 14.41 -2.67 11.56
N TYR A 20 13.50 -1.72 11.68
CA TYR A 20 12.25 -1.70 10.91
C TYR A 20 12.52 -1.60 9.41
N ILE A 21 13.41 -0.70 8.99
CA ILE A 21 13.80 -0.55 7.57
C ILE A 21 14.43 -1.84 7.04
N LYS A 22 15.31 -2.46 7.83
CA LYS A 22 15.95 -3.73 7.47
C LYS A 22 14.93 -4.85 7.21
N PHE A 23 14.00 -5.07 8.13
CA PHE A 23 12.96 -6.08 7.95
C PHE A 23 11.93 -5.65 6.89
N LEU A 24 11.74 -4.34 6.73
CA LEU A 24 11.26 -3.61 5.54
C LEU A 24 11.65 -4.30 4.24
N VAL A 25 12.93 -4.11 3.90
CA VAL A 25 13.58 -4.62 2.69
C VAL A 25 13.40 -6.12 2.56
N PHE A 26 13.60 -6.87 3.65
CA PHE A 26 13.49 -8.33 3.62
C PHE A 26 12.07 -8.79 3.26
N LYS A 27 11.05 -8.32 3.98
CA LYS A 27 9.67 -8.75 3.74
C LYS A 27 9.13 -8.25 2.40
N MET A 28 9.51 -7.04 1.96
CA MET A 28 9.19 -6.58 0.60
C MET A 28 9.77 -7.48 -0.48
N SER A 29 11.05 -7.88 -0.34
CA SER A 29 11.70 -8.79 -1.29
C SER A 29 11.01 -10.16 -1.32
N GLN A 30 10.64 -10.70 -0.16
CA GLN A 30 9.88 -11.95 -0.06
C GLN A 30 8.54 -11.84 -0.80
N VAL A 31 7.75 -10.80 -0.52
CA VAL A 31 6.43 -10.60 -1.15
C VAL A 31 6.55 -10.48 -2.66
N ILE A 32 7.45 -9.63 -3.15
CA ILE A 32 7.62 -9.37 -4.59
C ILE A 32 8.06 -10.64 -5.30
N VAL A 33 9.13 -11.29 -4.85
CA VAL A 33 9.69 -12.44 -5.57
C VAL A 33 8.79 -13.68 -5.44
N GLN A 34 8.28 -14.01 -4.26
CA GLN A 34 7.42 -15.19 -4.09
C GLN A 34 6.09 -15.05 -4.83
N SER A 35 5.62 -13.83 -5.08
CA SER A 35 4.43 -13.63 -5.92
C SER A 35 4.64 -14.09 -7.37
N ARG A 36 5.89 -14.26 -7.82
CA ARG A 36 6.30 -14.68 -9.17
C ARG A 36 6.67 -16.17 -9.27
N PHE A 37 6.51 -16.96 -8.21
CA PHE A 37 6.79 -18.40 -8.24
C PHE A 37 5.75 -19.22 -9.02
N GLY A 38 4.72 -18.59 -9.58
CA GLY A 38 3.67 -19.27 -10.36
C GLY A 38 2.61 -19.98 -9.53
N GLU A 39 2.80 -20.09 -8.20
CA GLU A 39 1.87 -20.75 -7.28
C GLU A 39 1.02 -19.76 -6.46
N LYS A 40 -0.18 -20.21 -6.06
CA LYS A 40 -1.04 -19.47 -5.12
C LYS A 40 -0.54 -19.69 -3.69
N ASN A 41 0.20 -18.72 -3.15
CA ASN A 41 0.61 -18.74 -1.75
C ASN A 41 -0.61 -18.53 -0.84
N HIS A 42 -1.05 -19.60 -0.18
CA HIS A 42 -2.03 -19.53 0.91
C HIS A 42 -1.29 -19.59 2.25
N SER A 43 -1.00 -18.43 2.86
CA SER A 43 -0.57 -18.43 4.26
C SER A 43 -1.80 -18.59 5.16
N ARG A 44 -1.79 -19.63 6.02
CA ARG A 44 -2.81 -19.77 7.06
C ARG A 44 -2.55 -18.72 8.14
N PRO A 45 -3.57 -17.98 8.62
CA PRO A 45 -3.40 -17.09 9.74
C PRO A 45 -2.96 -17.89 10.97
N SER A 46 -1.74 -17.63 11.46
CA SER A 46 -1.26 -18.24 12.70
C SER A 46 -1.97 -17.59 13.88
N ARG A 47 -2.49 -18.40 14.81
CA ARG A 47 -3.10 -17.92 16.07
C ARG A 47 -2.07 -17.46 17.10
N ARG A 48 -0.77 -17.61 16.78
CA ARG A 48 0.35 -17.20 17.63
C ARG A 48 1.31 -16.37 16.78
N SER A 49 1.58 -15.15 17.22
CA SER A 49 2.63 -14.32 16.62
C SER A 49 3.97 -15.04 16.79
N SER A 50 4.57 -15.45 15.69
CA SER A 50 5.95 -15.93 15.68
C SER A 50 6.89 -14.75 15.94
N LEU A 51 8.06 -15.00 16.54
CA LEU A 51 9.15 -14.03 16.65
C LEU A 51 9.62 -13.50 15.28
N HIS A 52 9.24 -14.17 14.20
CA HIS A 52 9.58 -13.84 12.81
C HIS A 52 8.46 -13.10 12.05
N ASP A 53 7.29 -12.89 12.67
CA ASP A 53 6.12 -12.23 12.05
C ASP A 53 6.25 -10.70 12.12
N TRP A 54 7.15 -10.16 11.33
CA TRP A 54 7.30 -8.72 11.15
C TRP A 54 6.08 -8.10 10.48
N PHE A 55 5.75 -6.89 10.89
CA PHE A 55 4.59 -6.11 10.41
C PHE A 55 3.25 -6.80 10.64
N ASN A 56 3.19 -7.76 11.59
CA ASN A 56 1.98 -8.51 11.92
C ASN A 56 1.43 -9.27 10.70
N LEU A 57 2.32 -9.68 9.80
CA LEU A 57 2.00 -10.42 8.58
C LEU A 57 2.74 -11.75 8.58
N ALA A 58 2.00 -12.83 8.29
CA ALA A 58 2.54 -14.17 8.12
C ALA A 58 3.16 -14.31 6.72
N ILE A 59 4.41 -13.86 6.58
CA ILE A 59 5.21 -13.97 5.36
C ILE A 59 6.36 -14.94 5.64
N GLU A 60 6.33 -16.09 4.96
CA GLU A 60 7.39 -17.09 5.04
C GLU A 60 8.69 -16.57 4.41
N ASP A 61 9.83 -16.89 5.03
CA ASP A 61 11.12 -16.45 4.54
C ASP A 61 11.78 -17.55 3.70
N ASN A 62 11.81 -17.35 2.38
CA ASN A 62 12.63 -18.18 1.50
C ASN A 62 14.13 -17.82 1.71
N ALA A 63 14.97 -18.83 1.89
CA ALA A 63 16.37 -18.66 2.23
C ALA A 63 17.21 -17.98 1.13
N GLU A 64 16.90 -18.23 -0.15
CA GLU A 64 17.62 -17.66 -1.28
C GLU A 64 17.33 -16.16 -1.40
N ILE A 65 16.05 -15.79 -1.36
CA ILE A 65 15.60 -14.39 -1.35
C ILE A 65 16.22 -13.66 -0.16
N GLN A 66 16.22 -14.30 1.02
CA GLN A 66 16.76 -13.74 2.24
C GLN A 66 18.28 -13.50 2.16
N ALA A 67 19.02 -14.41 1.50
CA ALA A 67 20.46 -14.25 1.29
C ALA A 67 20.76 -13.09 0.34
N LYS A 68 20.03 -12.99 -0.78
CA LYS A 68 20.18 -11.89 -1.74
C LYS A 68 19.81 -10.53 -1.16
N ALA A 69 18.75 -10.45 -0.36
CA ALA A 69 18.38 -9.22 0.32
C ALA A 69 19.42 -8.80 1.37
N LYS A 70 19.99 -9.76 2.13
CA LYS A 70 21.09 -9.50 3.07
C LYS A 70 22.34 -9.00 2.36
N GLU A 71 22.69 -9.62 1.23
CA GLU A 71 23.81 -9.21 0.38
C GLU A 71 23.63 -7.76 -0.08
N ALA A 72 22.44 -7.41 -0.59
CA ALA A 72 22.14 -6.08 -1.11
C ALA A 72 22.27 -4.96 -0.07
N ILE A 73 21.87 -5.21 1.19
CA ILE A 73 21.95 -4.19 2.26
C ILE A 73 23.26 -4.22 3.05
N SER A 74 24.15 -5.21 2.82
CA SER A 74 25.34 -5.44 3.65
C SER A 74 26.29 -4.24 3.76
N LYS A 75 26.31 -3.38 2.74
CA LYS A 75 27.15 -2.17 2.65
C LYS A 75 26.34 -0.87 2.67
N VAL A 76 25.03 -0.94 2.93
CA VAL A 76 24.12 0.21 2.86
C VAL A 76 23.89 0.77 4.25
N GLN A 77 23.93 2.10 4.37
CA GLN A 77 23.59 2.81 5.60
C GLN A 77 22.10 3.16 5.58
N LEU A 78 21.26 2.34 6.22
CA LEU A 78 19.79 2.39 6.11
C LEU A 78 19.14 3.66 6.70
N LEU A 79 19.87 4.46 7.47
CA LEU A 79 19.39 5.74 8.02
C LEU A 79 19.90 6.97 7.25
N LYS A 80 20.49 6.75 6.09
CA LYS A 80 20.88 7.77 5.11
C LYS A 80 20.15 7.52 3.80
N ASP A 81 20.43 8.34 2.80
CA ASP A 81 19.90 8.14 1.46
C ASP A 81 20.34 6.77 0.94
N PHE A 82 19.34 5.96 0.58
CA PHE A 82 19.56 4.66 -0.03
C PHE A 82 18.44 4.33 -0.99
N CYS A 83 18.74 3.41 -1.91
CA CYS A 83 17.76 2.77 -2.78
C CYS A 83 18.12 1.29 -2.88
N ILE A 84 17.15 0.40 -2.65
CA ILE A 84 17.28 -1.04 -2.88
C ILE A 84 16.28 -1.42 -3.97
N CYS A 85 16.78 -2.04 -5.02
CA CYS A 85 15.98 -2.51 -6.14
C CYS A 85 15.81 -4.02 -6.10
N THR A 86 14.58 -4.47 -6.32
CA THR A 86 14.20 -5.86 -6.58
C THR A 86 13.63 -5.93 -7.99
N GLU A 87 14.32 -6.64 -8.87
CA GLU A 87 13.88 -6.80 -10.25
C GLU A 87 13.37 -8.20 -10.54
N ILE A 88 12.36 -8.26 -11.39
CA ILE A 88 11.81 -9.48 -11.96
C ILE A 88 12.24 -9.55 -13.42
N LEU A 89 12.88 -10.65 -13.79
CA LEU A 89 13.44 -10.87 -15.12
C LEU A 89 12.78 -12.10 -15.74
N LEU A 90 12.63 -12.06 -17.06
CA LEU A 90 12.32 -13.21 -17.88
C LEU A 90 13.60 -13.66 -18.55
N LYS A 91 13.88 -14.97 -18.51
CA LYS A 91 14.95 -15.60 -19.30
C LYS A 91 14.34 -16.58 -20.28
N THR A 92 14.56 -16.39 -21.58
CA THR A 92 14.08 -17.30 -22.62
C THR A 92 14.92 -18.58 -22.68
N ALA A 93 14.39 -19.62 -23.30
CA ALA A 93 15.13 -20.87 -23.56
C ALA A 93 16.40 -20.66 -24.39
N ASP A 94 16.38 -19.66 -25.28
CA ASP A 94 17.53 -19.26 -26.12
C ASP A 94 18.63 -18.52 -25.33
N GLY A 95 18.35 -18.16 -24.07
CA GLY A 95 19.30 -17.54 -23.15
C GLY A 95 19.18 -16.02 -23.02
N ASP A 96 18.33 -15.38 -23.80
CA ASP A 96 18.07 -13.94 -23.71
C ASP A 96 17.38 -13.58 -22.39
N THR A 97 17.68 -12.39 -21.87
CA THR A 97 17.10 -11.90 -20.62
C THR A 97 16.43 -10.55 -20.82
N LEU A 98 15.25 -10.39 -20.21
CA LEU A 98 14.44 -9.18 -20.26
C LEU A 98 13.99 -8.80 -18.86
N VAL A 99 14.25 -7.57 -18.43
CA VAL A 99 13.71 -7.04 -17.17
C VAL A 99 12.23 -6.72 -17.37
N LEU A 100 11.34 -7.41 -16.65
CA LEU A 100 9.90 -7.18 -16.72
C LEU A 100 9.43 -6.09 -15.76
N GLU A 101 10.00 -6.05 -14.57
CA GLU A 101 9.62 -5.11 -13.50
C GLU A 101 10.83 -4.71 -12.67
N THR A 102 10.84 -3.45 -12.24
CA THR A 102 11.81 -2.92 -11.28
C THR A 102 11.07 -2.29 -10.12
N TRP A 103 11.22 -2.87 -8.93
CA TRP A 103 10.65 -2.38 -7.69
C TRP A 103 11.75 -1.74 -6.85
N SER A 104 11.60 -0.47 -6.48
CA SER A 104 12.58 0.22 -5.63
C SER A 104 11.98 0.61 -4.29
N LEU A 105 12.74 0.36 -3.22
CA LEU A 105 12.52 0.98 -1.91
C LEU A 105 13.63 1.99 -1.68
N SER A 106 13.26 3.26 -1.60
CA SER A 106 14.19 4.35 -1.36
C SER A 106 13.86 5.12 -0.08
N MET A 107 14.89 5.71 0.51
CA MET A 107 14.79 6.68 1.58
C MET A 107 15.51 7.94 1.13
N ASN A 108 14.81 9.07 1.18
CA ASN A 108 15.38 10.38 0.92
C ASN A 108 15.37 11.21 2.21
N THR A 109 16.55 11.54 2.71
CA THR A 109 16.73 12.30 3.95
C THR A 109 16.39 13.78 3.75
N ALA A 110 16.42 14.30 2.52
CA ALA A 110 16.01 15.68 2.23
C ALA A 110 14.52 15.91 2.54
N ASP A 111 13.67 14.91 2.32
CA ASP A 111 12.22 15.00 2.60
C ASP A 111 11.93 15.16 4.10
N PHE A 112 12.82 14.66 4.97
CA PHE A 112 12.74 14.79 6.43
C PHE A 112 13.11 16.19 6.94
N ILE A 113 13.87 16.97 6.16
CA ILE A 113 14.31 18.31 6.53
C ILE A 113 13.23 19.35 6.19
N SER A 114 12.19 18.96 5.44
CA SER A 114 10.99 19.78 5.34
C SER A 114 10.34 19.87 6.73
N ASP A 115 10.32 21.07 7.32
CA ASP A 115 9.67 21.41 8.59
C ASP A 115 8.14 21.27 8.48
N THR A 116 7.67 20.08 8.11
CA THR A 116 6.25 19.76 8.15
C THR A 116 5.89 19.41 9.60
N PRO A 117 4.83 20.00 10.18
CA PRO A 117 4.40 19.73 11.56
C PRO A 117 4.09 18.25 11.82
N TYR A 118 3.97 17.46 10.75
CA TYR A 118 3.72 16.03 10.76
C TYR A 118 4.90 15.19 11.29
N VAL A 119 6.15 15.59 10.98
CA VAL A 119 7.34 14.82 11.37
C VAL A 119 7.64 14.96 12.87
N ALA A 120 7.30 16.10 13.48
CA ALA A 120 7.61 16.41 14.88
C ALA A 120 6.88 15.54 15.91
N TYR A 121 5.75 14.93 15.54
CA TYR A 121 4.91 14.12 16.45
C TYR A 121 4.77 12.66 16.02
N THR A 122 5.50 12.24 14.98
CA THR A 122 5.39 10.86 14.49
C THR A 122 6.12 9.89 15.42
N SER A 123 5.37 9.06 16.13
CA SER A 123 5.92 8.01 16.99
C SER A 123 6.46 6.82 16.17
N LEU A 124 7.43 6.10 16.73
CA LEU A 124 7.98 4.88 16.12
C LEU A 124 6.91 3.81 15.84
N ALA A 125 5.89 3.71 16.71
CA ALA A 125 4.74 2.84 16.50
C ALA A 125 3.92 3.24 15.25
N SER A 126 3.73 4.55 15.02
CA SER A 126 3.07 5.06 13.81
C SER A 126 3.85 4.69 12.55
N VAL A 127 5.18 4.80 12.58
CA VAL A 127 6.05 4.38 11.46
C VAL A 127 5.86 2.88 11.16
N TYR A 128 5.87 2.04 12.20
CA TYR A 128 5.66 0.61 12.04
C TYR A 128 4.30 0.27 11.43
N CYS A 129 3.23 0.94 11.87
CA CYS A 129 1.89 0.78 11.32
C CYS A 129 1.83 1.19 9.84
N ARG A 130 2.49 2.28 9.45
CA ARG A 130 2.56 2.73 8.05
C ARG A 130 3.35 1.77 7.17
N MET A 131 4.50 1.29 7.66
CA MET A 131 5.28 0.26 6.97
C MET A 131 4.48 -1.04 6.79
N THR A 132 3.69 -1.40 7.80
CA THR A 132 2.75 -2.53 7.70
C THR A 132 1.71 -2.31 6.61
N LEU A 133 1.12 -1.12 6.54
CA LEU A 133 0.14 -0.78 5.51
C LEU A 133 0.77 -0.79 4.10
N LEU A 134 1.97 -0.22 3.96
CA LEU A 134 2.74 -0.25 2.71
C LEU A 134 2.97 -1.69 2.26
N LEU A 135 3.39 -2.57 3.17
CA LEU A 135 3.64 -3.98 2.84
C LEU A 135 2.34 -4.71 2.41
N LYS A 136 1.19 -4.42 3.04
CA LYS A 136 -0.11 -4.91 2.59
C LYS A 136 -0.45 -4.43 1.18
N SER A 137 -0.21 -3.15 0.87
CA SER A 137 -0.42 -2.62 -0.48
C SER A 137 0.48 -3.30 -1.50
N ILE A 138 1.74 -3.56 -1.18
CA ILE A 138 2.66 -4.29 -2.08
C ILE A 138 2.15 -5.71 -2.35
N ILE A 139 1.63 -6.42 -1.33
CA ILE A 139 0.99 -7.73 -1.53
C ILE A 139 -0.15 -7.65 -2.56
N SER A 140 -0.94 -6.57 -2.55
CA SER A 140 -2.00 -6.35 -3.52
C SER A 140 -1.47 -5.98 -4.90
N VAL A 141 -0.59 -4.97 -4.99
CA VAL A 141 -0.08 -4.44 -6.27
C VAL A 141 0.71 -5.52 -7.03
N THR A 142 1.50 -6.33 -6.34
CA THR A 142 2.25 -7.42 -6.97
C THR A 142 1.37 -8.44 -7.69
N ARG A 143 0.05 -8.51 -7.42
CA ARG A 143 -0.87 -9.46 -8.08
C ARG A 143 -1.62 -8.87 -9.28
N ILE A 144 -1.55 -7.56 -9.50
CA ILE A 144 -2.26 -6.90 -10.61
C ILE A 144 -1.33 -6.57 -11.78
N THR A 145 0.00 -6.69 -11.61
CA THR A 145 0.94 -6.39 -12.67
C THR A 145 0.96 -7.47 -13.77
N PRO A 146 1.30 -7.11 -15.03
CA PRO A 146 1.40 -8.08 -16.11
C PRO A 146 2.39 -9.23 -15.83
N ALA A 147 3.53 -8.96 -15.18
CA ALA A 147 4.51 -10.01 -14.90
C ALA A 147 4.00 -11.07 -13.91
N PHE A 148 3.01 -10.74 -13.07
CA PHE A 148 2.33 -11.76 -12.26
C PHE A 148 1.66 -12.81 -13.15
N LYS A 149 0.87 -12.38 -14.14
CA LYS A 149 0.22 -13.30 -15.09
C LYS A 149 1.25 -14.11 -15.86
N LEU A 150 2.30 -13.46 -16.39
CA LEU A 150 3.38 -14.16 -17.09
C LEU A 150 4.08 -15.21 -16.22
N SER A 151 4.25 -14.93 -14.92
CA SER A 151 4.89 -15.87 -14.01
C SER A 151 4.10 -17.16 -13.78
N THR A 152 2.80 -17.15 -14.01
CA THR A 152 1.95 -18.35 -13.92
C THR A 152 2.01 -19.24 -15.17
N CYS A 153 2.62 -18.77 -16.25
CA CYS A 153 2.72 -19.47 -17.54
C CYS A 153 4.15 -19.90 -17.89
N GLN A 154 5.11 -19.76 -16.98
CA GLN A 154 6.51 -20.07 -17.22
C GLN A 154 6.76 -21.57 -17.45
N SER A 155 7.70 -21.90 -18.33
CA SER A 155 8.15 -23.28 -18.58
C SER A 155 9.62 -23.31 -19.01
N ALA A 156 10.33 -24.38 -18.71
CA ALA A 156 11.74 -24.53 -19.09
C ALA A 156 11.95 -24.48 -20.62
N ASP A 157 10.94 -24.86 -21.40
CA ASP A 157 10.99 -24.89 -22.86
C ASP A 157 10.72 -23.53 -23.53
N THR A 158 10.21 -22.55 -22.77
CA THR A 158 9.85 -21.22 -23.32
C THR A 158 10.61 -20.12 -22.61
N TYR A 159 10.29 -19.91 -21.34
CA TYR A 159 10.94 -18.93 -20.49
C TYR A 159 10.75 -19.25 -19.01
N VAL A 160 11.71 -18.81 -18.19
CA VAL A 160 11.66 -18.88 -16.73
C VAL A 160 11.72 -17.47 -16.14
N ILE A 161 11.11 -17.29 -14.97
CA ILE A 161 11.20 -16.05 -14.21
C ILE A 161 12.38 -16.11 -13.24
N LEU A 162 13.20 -15.07 -13.25
CA LEU A 162 14.34 -14.88 -12.37
C LEU A 162 14.16 -13.59 -11.56
N PHE A 163 14.99 -13.40 -10.54
CA PHE A 163 15.03 -12.17 -9.78
C PHE A 163 16.46 -11.74 -9.48
N ARG A 164 16.65 -10.43 -9.23
CA ARG A 164 17.87 -9.90 -8.63
C ARG A 164 17.53 -8.83 -7.61
N ILE A 165 18.33 -8.73 -6.56
CA ILE A 165 18.20 -7.71 -5.52
C ILE A 165 19.55 -7.00 -5.41
N TYR A 166 19.56 -5.67 -5.52
CA TYR A 166 20.79 -4.90 -5.52
C TYR A 166 20.58 -3.49 -4.93
N PRO A 167 21.63 -2.88 -4.36
CA PRO A 167 21.59 -1.48 -3.95
C PRO A 167 21.86 -0.56 -5.15
N GLY A 168 21.24 0.61 -5.14
CA GLY A 168 21.42 1.64 -6.16
C GLY A 168 20.13 2.00 -6.88
N GLU A 169 20.23 3.01 -7.74
CA GLU A 169 19.10 3.51 -8.52
C GLU A 169 18.61 2.46 -9.54
N PRO A 170 17.30 2.43 -9.81
CA PRO A 170 16.73 1.52 -10.79
C PRO A 170 17.30 1.80 -12.18
N GLN A 171 17.75 0.74 -12.86
CA GLN A 171 18.21 0.85 -14.23
C GLN A 171 17.01 1.08 -15.15
N LYS A 172 17.02 2.14 -15.95
CA LYS A 172 15.95 2.44 -16.91
C LYS A 172 15.99 1.41 -18.04
N PRO A 173 14.94 0.58 -18.22
CA PRO A 173 14.87 -0.30 -19.39
C PRO A 173 14.83 0.54 -20.67
N PRO A 174 15.47 0.09 -21.78
CA PRO A 174 15.50 0.85 -23.04
C PRO A 174 14.11 1.17 -23.63
N PHE A 175 13.09 0.43 -23.22
CA PHE A 175 11.72 0.48 -23.74
C PHE A 175 10.70 1.09 -22.76
N ALA A 176 11.14 1.53 -21.57
CA ALA A 176 10.24 2.09 -20.57
C ALA A 176 10.43 3.61 -20.46
N ASP A 177 9.38 4.37 -20.80
CA ASP A 177 9.24 5.75 -20.37
C ASP A 177 8.66 5.75 -18.95
N CYS A 178 9.52 5.96 -17.96
CA CYS A 178 9.11 6.03 -16.56
C CYS A 178 8.49 7.41 -16.29
N ASP A 179 7.24 7.61 -16.65
CA ASP A 179 6.46 8.69 -16.07
C ASP A 179 6.13 8.32 -14.62
N GLY A 180 6.29 9.26 -13.69
CA GLY A 180 6.20 9.04 -12.23
C GLY A 180 4.84 8.59 -11.70
N GLU A 181 3.90 8.19 -12.57
CA GLU A 181 2.51 7.85 -12.26
C GLU A 181 2.36 6.56 -11.43
N ASN A 182 3.39 5.71 -11.36
CA ASN A 182 3.36 4.43 -10.62
C ASN A 182 4.04 4.48 -9.23
N ASP A 183 4.38 5.66 -8.71
CA ASP A 183 4.95 5.79 -7.35
C ASP A 183 3.87 5.54 -6.28
N ILE A 184 3.88 4.34 -5.69
CA ILE A 184 3.01 3.96 -4.56
C ILE A 184 3.16 4.92 -3.38
N GLY A 185 4.39 5.40 -3.12
CA GLY A 185 4.66 6.39 -2.08
C GLY A 185 4.00 7.74 -2.37
N ALA A 186 4.01 8.19 -3.62
CA ALA A 186 3.28 9.38 -4.04
C ALA A 186 1.77 9.23 -3.85
N PHE A 187 1.20 8.09 -4.29
CA PHE A 187 -0.20 7.77 -4.08
C PHE A 187 -0.59 7.81 -2.58
N PHE A 188 0.24 7.25 -1.70
CA PHE A 188 0.00 7.31 -0.25
C PHE A 188 0.09 8.73 0.31
N ARG A 189 0.96 9.59 -0.22
CA ARG A 189 1.05 11.00 0.21
C ARG A 189 -0.20 11.77 -0.22
N GLU A 190 -0.67 11.56 -1.45
CA GLU A 190 -1.89 12.18 -1.97
C GLU A 190 -3.13 11.79 -1.16
N CYS A 191 -3.27 10.49 -0.84
CA CYS A 191 -4.38 10.00 -0.02
C CYS A 191 -4.34 10.51 1.44
N GLN A 192 -3.16 10.86 1.96
CA GLN A 192 -3.04 11.44 3.30
C GLN A 192 -3.55 12.89 3.37
N SER A 193 -3.49 13.60 2.24
CA SER A 193 -4.07 14.94 2.08
C SER A 193 -5.47 14.88 1.47
N ALA A 194 -6.26 13.85 1.77
CA ALA A 194 -7.63 13.74 1.27
C ALA A 194 -8.37 15.07 1.52
N PRO A 195 -8.90 15.72 0.48
CA PRO A 195 -9.59 16.99 0.65
C PRO A 195 -10.74 16.80 1.65
N PRO A 196 -10.99 17.78 2.53
CA PRO A 196 -12.11 17.69 3.45
C PRO A 196 -13.39 17.43 2.64
N LEU A 197 -14.19 16.44 3.06
CA LEU A 197 -15.43 16.14 2.37
C LEU A 197 -16.25 17.43 2.28
N ALA A 198 -16.73 17.77 1.07
CA ALA A 198 -17.47 19.00 0.82
C ALA A 198 -18.68 19.16 1.77
N SER A 199 -19.23 18.03 2.25
CA SER A 199 -20.28 17.97 3.26
C SER A 199 -19.90 18.58 4.62
N PHE A 200 -18.60 18.65 4.95
CA PHE A 200 -18.10 19.33 6.16
C PHE A 200 -17.73 20.79 5.91
N SER A 201 -17.63 21.21 4.64
CA SER A 201 -17.35 22.60 4.27
C SER A 201 -18.59 23.48 4.36
N VAL A 202 -19.77 22.89 4.15
CA VAL A 202 -21.08 23.54 4.28
C VAL A 202 -21.86 22.79 5.34
N GLN A 203 -21.63 23.11 6.61
CA GLN A 203 -22.56 22.72 7.66
C GLN A 203 -23.71 23.73 7.66
N PRO A 204 -24.93 23.34 7.28
CA PRO A 204 -26.08 24.23 7.39
C PRO A 204 -26.25 24.62 8.84
N THR A 205 -26.58 25.89 9.06
CA THR A 205 -26.87 26.42 10.40
C THR A 205 -28.02 25.65 11.05
N LEU A 206 -28.14 25.71 12.38
CA LEU A 206 -29.25 25.06 13.07
C LEU A 206 -30.60 25.55 12.54
N GLU A 207 -30.69 26.84 12.20
CA GLU A 207 -31.90 27.43 11.61
C GLU A 207 -32.22 26.84 10.23
N GLU A 208 -31.22 26.66 9.36
CA GLU A 208 -31.41 26.04 8.03
C GLU A 208 -31.85 24.58 8.15
N GLN A 209 -31.26 23.83 9.09
CA GLN A 209 -31.65 22.44 9.34
C GLN A 209 -33.08 22.34 9.86
N VAL A 210 -33.47 23.20 10.79
CA VAL A 210 -34.86 23.25 11.30
C VAL A 210 -35.83 23.62 10.19
N THR A 211 -35.46 24.53 9.30
CA THR A 211 -36.29 24.94 8.16
C THR A 211 -36.46 23.81 7.15
N ASP A 212 -35.39 23.07 6.84
CA ASP A 212 -35.47 21.92 5.93
C ASP A 212 -36.33 20.79 6.53
N ILE A 213 -36.14 20.46 7.82
CA ILE A 213 -36.97 19.47 8.53
C ILE A 213 -38.44 19.90 8.51
N THR A 214 -38.73 21.17 8.78
CA THR A 214 -40.10 21.70 8.74
C THR A 214 -40.70 21.55 7.34
N THR A 215 -39.93 21.84 6.30
CA THR A 215 -40.35 21.70 4.90
C THR A 215 -40.61 20.24 4.53
N GLN A 216 -39.78 19.32 5.00
CA GLN A 216 -39.98 17.88 4.79
C GLN A 216 -41.23 17.36 5.52
N LEU A 217 -41.47 17.80 6.76
CA LEU A 217 -42.67 17.45 7.52
C LEU A 217 -43.95 17.90 6.79
N VAL A 218 -43.99 19.13 6.28
CA VAL A 218 -45.14 19.63 5.50
C VAL A 218 -45.38 18.78 4.25
N LYS A 219 -44.31 18.35 3.56
CA LYS A 219 -44.43 17.44 2.41
C LYS A 219 -45.04 16.10 2.82
N PHE A 220 -44.56 15.50 3.91
CA PHE A 220 -45.10 14.23 4.39
C PHE A 220 -46.54 14.36 4.86
N GLU A 221 -46.90 15.42 5.58
CA GLU A 221 -48.28 15.69 5.99
C GLU A 221 -49.22 15.86 4.80
N THR A 222 -48.75 16.54 3.74
CA THR A 222 -49.54 16.71 2.51
C THR A 222 -49.74 15.38 1.80
N SER A 223 -48.67 14.58 1.65
CA SER A 223 -48.72 13.26 1.02
C SER A 223 -49.43 12.19 1.86
N MET A 224 -49.66 12.43 3.15
CA MET A 224 -50.37 11.50 4.03
C MET A 224 -51.82 11.28 3.56
N ASN A 225 -52.50 12.34 3.11
CA ASN A 225 -53.88 12.21 2.61
C ASN A 225 -53.96 11.39 1.32
N GLU A 226 -52.94 11.48 0.45
CA GLU A 226 -52.84 10.64 -0.75
C GLU A 226 -52.58 9.18 -0.39
N PHE A 227 -51.76 8.94 0.65
CA PHE A 227 -51.52 7.61 1.18
C PHE A 227 -52.78 7.01 1.81
N ASP A 228 -53.50 7.76 2.64
CA ASP A 228 -54.76 7.32 3.25
C ASP A 228 -55.81 7.02 2.18
N SER A 229 -55.96 7.89 1.16
CA SER A 229 -56.85 7.65 0.02
C SER A 229 -56.46 6.39 -0.77
N PHE A 230 -55.16 6.09 -0.89
CA PHE A 230 -54.69 4.87 -1.52
C PHE A 230 -55.00 3.63 -0.67
N VAL A 231 -54.80 3.70 0.65
CA VAL A 231 -55.14 2.61 1.57
C VAL A 231 -56.65 2.34 1.58
N ASP A 232 -57.49 3.38 1.64
CA ASP A 232 -58.95 3.26 1.54
C ASP A 232 -59.38 2.62 0.21
N SER A 233 -58.73 3.00 -0.90
CA SER A 233 -58.97 2.38 -2.21
C SER A 233 -58.65 0.88 -2.21
N ILE A 234 -57.66 0.43 -1.43
CA ILE A 234 -57.34 -1.00 -1.30
C ILE A 234 -58.37 -1.69 -0.38
N CYS A 235 -58.75 -1.06 0.73
CA CYS A 235 -59.66 -1.65 1.71
C CYS A 235 -61.12 -1.77 1.22
N HIS A 236 -61.55 -0.94 0.27
CA HIS A 236 -62.91 -1.02 -0.30
C HIS A 236 -63.08 -2.06 -1.42
N LEU A 237 -62.00 -2.73 -1.87
CA LEU A 237 -62.08 -3.79 -2.89
C LEU A 237 -62.66 -5.12 -2.37
N ASP A 238 -62.77 -5.29 -1.04
CA ASP A 238 -63.18 -6.56 -0.43
C ASP A 238 -64.67 -6.67 -0.03
N VAL A 239 -65.52 -5.68 -0.35
CA VAL A 239 -66.96 -5.69 0.01
C VAL A 239 -67.91 -5.95 -1.18
N ALA A 240 -67.39 -6.05 -2.40
CA ALA A 240 -68.18 -6.45 -3.57
C ALA A 240 -67.93 -7.93 -3.93
N LYS A 241 -68.52 -8.83 -3.15
CA LYS A 241 -68.75 -10.23 -3.55
C LYS A 241 -70.11 -10.71 -3.08
#